data_AF-Q6H048-F1
#
_entry.id   AF-Q6H048-F1
#
_cell.length_a   1.000
_cell.length_b   1.000
_cell.length_c   1.000
_cell.angle_alpha   90.00
_cell.angle_beta   90.00
_cell.angle_gamma   90.00
#
_symmetry.space_group_name_H-M   'P 1'
#
loop_
_entity.id
_entity.type
_entity.pdbx_description
1 polymer ?
#
loop_
_entity_poly.entity_id
_entity_poly.type
_entity_poly.pdbx_seq_one_letter_code
_entity_poly.pdbx_strand_id
1 'polypeptide(L)'
;MLYLAEVQKQKGGLLSGSAKTELKLLACQRTDQIWSTVSEEVIAAEEASKLNDGALVLVEVNPNRQVQRIQEAGRPLVNILQNFSRQLEKFKLKEDEIDQWKQSLTFQAQELNRRELDMEVRMEQLQQMEDEFQRLEAQKQEFEASRQEIEKLQQQIERDRTELAGAWEHLRGEQRRLEEFQADATQSKVLDEEQSRVLSELLDRLSSRVAPTETVREHLNFAFELVEKQQATLNEHWQNLEQQKTVATQQQQEVDSLAQTLSDRQNGVQEAQDSIQQQTAELKVNSAILTSKQEYAQILKAQLQSQENLYQQIQSLAASSSDMILCEVDVKALENMPLEELQRLVQDLQEKFDIDSSFVH
;
A
#
# COMPACT_ATOMS: atom_id res chain seq x y z
N MET A 1 29.09 -12.33 -52.78
CA MET A 1 28.93 -11.27 -51.75
C MET A 1 28.68 -9.96 -52.46
N LEU A 2 27.82 -9.09 -51.91
CA LEU A 2 27.47 -7.81 -52.52
C LEU A 2 28.45 -6.72 -52.04
N TYR A 3 29.03 -6.00 -52.98
CA TYR A 3 29.97 -4.90 -52.72
C TYR A 3 29.43 -3.59 -53.29
N LEU A 4 29.69 -2.50 -52.59
CA LEU A 4 29.65 -1.15 -53.16
C LEU A 4 31.04 -0.86 -53.72
N ALA A 5 31.09 -0.44 -54.98
CA ALA A 5 32.34 -0.15 -55.67
C ALA A 5 32.23 1.14 -56.49
N GLU A 6 33.38 1.75 -56.77
CA GLU A 6 33.53 2.90 -57.66
C GLU A 6 34.16 2.44 -58.98
N VAL A 7 33.56 2.86 -60.11
CA VAL A 7 34.13 2.62 -61.44
C VAL A 7 35.32 3.53 -61.66
N GLN A 8 36.48 2.97 -62.00
CA GLN A 8 37.69 3.70 -62.34
C GLN A 8 38.12 3.37 -63.77
N LYS A 9 38.23 4.39 -64.62
CA LYS A 9 38.71 4.27 -65.99
C LYS A 9 40.15 4.74 -66.10
N GLN A 10 41.06 3.80 -66.32
CA GLN A 10 42.44 4.16 -66.61
C GLN A 10 42.57 4.56 -68.08
N LYS A 11 43.09 5.77 -68.33
CA LYS A 11 43.45 6.20 -69.69
C LYS A 11 44.61 5.34 -70.18
N GLY A 12 44.38 4.57 -71.24
CA GLY A 12 45.40 3.69 -71.83
C GLY A 12 46.64 4.48 -72.25
N GLY A 13 47.82 4.05 -71.79
CA GLY A 13 49.09 4.55 -72.27
C GLY A 13 49.31 4.20 -73.76
N LEU A 14 50.13 5.01 -74.44
CA LEU A 14 50.39 5.09 -75.89
C LEU A 14 50.67 3.77 -76.64
N LEU A 15 50.75 2.62 -75.97
CA LEU A 15 51.10 1.30 -76.55
C LEU A 15 50.05 0.20 -76.32
N SER A 16 48.94 0.50 -75.62
CA SER A 16 47.86 -0.45 -75.30
C SER A 16 46.51 0.16 -75.66
N GLY A 17 46.02 -0.12 -76.86
CA GLY A 17 44.81 0.48 -77.45
C GLY A 17 43.46 0.14 -76.81
N SER A 18 43.41 -0.37 -75.57
CA SER A 18 42.17 -0.63 -74.85
C SER A 18 42.14 0.14 -73.53
N ALA A 19 41.09 0.94 -73.33
CA ALA A 19 40.81 1.58 -72.05
C ALA A 19 40.44 0.51 -71.02
N LYS A 20 41.24 0.35 -69.96
CA LYS A 20 40.96 -0.61 -68.89
C LYS A 20 39.97 0.01 -67.91
N THR A 21 38.89 -0.72 -67.65
CA THR A 21 37.89 -0.35 -66.64
C THR A 21 38.04 -1.27 -65.44
N GLU A 22 38.17 -0.66 -64.27
CA GLU A 22 38.42 -1.31 -63.01
C GLU A 22 37.36 -0.89 -61.99
N LEU A 23 37.09 -1.74 -60.99
CA LEU A 23 36.16 -1.50 -59.90
C LEU A 23 36.92 -1.46 -58.59
N LYS A 24 36.92 -0.29 -57.94
CA LYS A 24 37.48 -0.12 -56.61
C LYS A 24 36.42 -0.47 -55.57
N LEU A 25 36.61 -1.56 -54.82
CA LEU A 25 35.69 -1.99 -53.78
C LEU A 25 35.78 -1.06 -52.56
N LEU A 26 34.63 -0.59 -52.06
CA LEU A 26 34.54 0.38 -50.96
C LEU A 26 33.94 -0.26 -49.69
N ALA A 27 32.84 -1.00 -49.85
CA ALA A 27 32.16 -1.63 -48.73
C ALA A 27 31.56 -2.98 -49.15
N CYS A 28 31.42 -3.90 -48.20
CA CYS A 28 30.81 -5.22 -48.38
C CYS A 28 29.62 -5.36 -47.44
N GLN A 29 28.53 -5.88 -47.97
CA GLN A 29 27.38 -6.29 -47.19
C GLN A 29 27.66 -7.67 -46.57
N ARG A 30 27.80 -7.71 -45.23
CA ARG A 30 28.11 -8.96 -44.50
C ARG A 30 26.85 -9.77 -44.18
N THR A 31 25.84 -9.10 -43.65
CA THR A 31 24.50 -9.61 -43.36
C THR A 31 23.49 -8.66 -44.01
N ASP A 32 22.22 -9.07 -44.12
CA ASP A 32 21.19 -8.43 -44.97
C ASP A 32 21.08 -6.90 -44.86
N GLN A 33 21.60 -6.25 -43.82
CA GLN A 33 21.58 -4.80 -43.66
C GLN A 33 22.86 -4.18 -43.07
N ILE A 34 23.95 -4.95 -42.91
CA ILE A 34 25.19 -4.43 -42.31
C ILE A 34 26.27 -4.28 -43.37
N TRP A 35 26.69 -3.04 -43.59
CA TRP A 35 27.78 -2.67 -44.46
C TRP A 35 29.06 -2.46 -43.65
N SER A 36 30.15 -3.09 -44.09
CA SER A 36 31.48 -2.88 -43.52
C SER A 36 32.42 -2.38 -44.61
N THR A 37 33.30 -1.45 -44.26
CA THR A 37 34.36 -1.00 -45.17
C THR A 37 35.28 -2.17 -45.53
N VAL A 38 35.71 -2.22 -46.78
CA VAL A 38 36.68 -3.21 -47.26
C VAL A 38 37.97 -2.47 -47.59
N SER A 39 39.10 -3.14 -47.51
CA SER A 39 40.34 -2.65 -48.12
C SER A 39 40.05 -2.28 -49.57
N GLU A 40 40.53 -1.13 -50.03
CA GLU A 40 40.27 -0.55 -51.35
C GLU A 40 40.88 -1.38 -52.49
N GLU A 41 40.41 -2.62 -52.62
CA GLU A 41 40.86 -3.60 -53.58
C GLU A 41 40.24 -3.31 -54.94
N VAL A 42 41.03 -3.51 -56.01
CA VAL A 42 40.63 -3.21 -57.37
C VAL A 42 40.41 -4.51 -58.14
N ILE A 43 39.25 -4.63 -58.79
CA ILE A 43 38.88 -5.79 -59.62
C ILE A 43 38.67 -5.33 -61.05
N ALA A 44 39.27 -6.03 -62.03
CA ALA A 44 39.04 -5.75 -63.44
C ALA A 44 37.61 -6.11 -63.85
N ALA A 45 36.91 -5.20 -64.54
CA ALA A 45 35.53 -5.41 -64.95
C ALA A 45 35.26 -4.75 -66.30
N GLU A 46 35.40 -5.53 -67.38
CA GLU A 46 35.14 -5.05 -68.75
C GLU A 46 33.65 -4.72 -68.96
N GLU A 47 32.76 -5.38 -68.22
CA GLU A 47 31.31 -5.14 -68.19
C GLU A 47 30.93 -3.73 -67.69
N ALA A 48 31.80 -3.10 -66.88
CA ALA A 48 31.62 -1.74 -66.37
C ALA A 48 32.02 -0.64 -67.37
N SER A 49 32.59 -1.00 -68.54
CA SER A 49 33.08 -0.04 -69.54
C SER A 49 32.03 0.95 -70.04
N LYS A 50 30.74 0.57 -69.99
CA LYS A 50 29.58 1.38 -70.38
C LYS A 50 29.18 2.43 -69.34
N LEU A 51 29.68 2.32 -68.10
CA LEU A 51 29.36 3.22 -67.00
C LEU A 51 30.35 4.39 -66.95
N ASN A 52 29.99 5.49 -66.30
CA ASN A 52 30.87 6.66 -66.22
C ASN A 52 32.02 6.43 -65.21
N ASP A 53 33.14 7.12 -65.44
CA ASP A 53 34.24 7.17 -64.46
C ASP A 53 33.75 7.84 -63.17
N GLY A 54 34.09 7.28 -62.01
CA GLY A 54 33.61 7.69 -60.69
C GLY A 54 32.18 7.25 -60.34
N ALA A 55 31.51 6.45 -61.19
CA ALA A 55 30.15 5.98 -60.90
C ALA A 55 30.14 4.94 -59.77
N LEU A 56 29.20 5.08 -58.83
CA LEU A 56 28.98 4.09 -57.76
C LEU A 56 28.08 2.96 -58.26
N VAL A 57 28.54 1.73 -58.04
CA VAL A 57 27.87 0.50 -58.45
C VAL A 57 27.79 -0.52 -57.33
N LEU A 58 26.72 -1.31 -57.35
CA LEU A 58 26.58 -2.52 -56.58
C LEU A 58 27.02 -3.71 -57.41
N VAL A 59 27.97 -4.48 -56.86
CA VAL A 59 28.68 -5.53 -57.58
C VAL A 59 28.57 -6.82 -56.80
N GLU A 60 28.02 -7.86 -57.43
CA GLU A 60 28.05 -9.20 -56.88
C GLU A 60 29.35 -9.88 -57.30
N VAL A 61 30.20 -10.19 -56.33
CA VAL A 61 31.49 -10.83 -56.55
C VAL A 61 31.44 -12.26 -56.02
N ASN A 62 31.89 -13.20 -56.85
CA ASN A 62 31.98 -14.62 -56.48
C ASN A 62 33.21 -14.90 -55.60
N PRO A 63 33.34 -16.11 -55.00
CA PRO A 63 34.53 -16.48 -54.21
C PRO A 63 35.85 -16.42 -55.00
N ASN A 64 35.79 -16.52 -56.33
CA ASN A 64 36.94 -16.44 -57.23
C ASN A 64 37.29 -15.00 -57.63
N ARG A 65 36.70 -13.99 -56.98
CA ARG A 65 36.92 -12.55 -57.23
C ARG A 65 36.56 -12.09 -58.65
N GLN A 66 35.62 -12.79 -59.28
CA GLN A 66 35.05 -12.40 -60.56
C GLN A 66 33.69 -11.73 -60.35
N VAL A 67 33.44 -10.71 -61.16
CA VAL A 67 32.17 -10.00 -61.20
C VAL A 67 31.10 -10.90 -61.81
N GLN A 68 29.98 -11.06 -61.11
CA GLN A 68 28.80 -11.80 -61.60
C GLN A 68 27.71 -10.87 -62.09
N ARG A 69 27.55 -9.71 -61.43
CA ARG A 69 26.50 -8.74 -61.74
C ARG A 69 26.94 -7.35 -61.32
N ILE A 70 26.64 -6.35 -62.18
CA ILE A 70 26.86 -4.93 -61.91
C ILE A 70 25.52 -4.20 -62.02
N GLN A 71 25.22 -3.35 -61.06
CA GLN A 71 24.02 -2.52 -61.03
C GLN A 71 24.38 -1.11 -60.56
N GLU A 72 23.72 -0.08 -61.08
CA GLU A 72 23.91 1.28 -60.57
C GLU A 72 23.44 1.37 -59.11
N ALA A 73 24.27 2.00 -58.25
CA ALA A 73 24.02 2.04 -56.83
C ALA A 73 23.03 3.14 -56.40
N GLY A 74 22.68 4.09 -57.27
CA GLY A 74 21.90 5.29 -56.90
C GLY A 74 20.58 4.99 -56.17
N ARG A 75 19.64 4.30 -56.84
CA ARG A 75 18.34 3.97 -56.25
C ARG A 75 18.44 2.97 -55.08
N PRO A 76 19.27 1.91 -55.16
CA PRO A 76 19.52 1.02 -54.01
C PRO A 76 20.08 1.74 -52.77
N LEU A 77 21.05 2.66 -52.93
CA LEU A 77 21.63 3.41 -51.82
C LEU A 77 20.61 4.34 -51.16
N VAL A 78 19.76 5.01 -51.96
CA VAL A 78 18.65 5.82 -51.41
C VAL A 78 17.72 4.96 -50.55
N ASN A 79 17.35 3.76 -51.03
CA ASN A 79 16.51 2.85 -50.25
C ASN A 79 17.19 2.38 -48.95
N ILE A 80 18.48 2.06 -49.01
CA ILE A 80 19.27 1.67 -47.83
C ILE A 80 19.30 2.81 -46.80
N LEU A 81 19.58 4.05 -47.23
CA LEU A 81 19.59 5.23 -46.36
C LEU A 81 18.20 5.52 -45.76
N GLN A 82 17.13 5.41 -46.55
CA GLN A 82 15.77 5.57 -46.06
C GLN A 82 15.41 4.50 -45.00
N ASN A 83 15.81 3.25 -45.22
CA ASN A 83 15.59 2.17 -44.26
C ASN A 83 16.38 2.38 -42.96
N PHE A 84 17.65 2.80 -43.05
CA PHE A 84 18.45 3.15 -41.88
C PHE A 84 17.83 4.31 -41.09
N SER A 85 17.35 5.36 -41.77
CA SER A 85 16.67 6.49 -41.11
C SER A 85 15.45 6.02 -40.33
N ARG A 86 14.59 5.19 -40.95
CA ARG A 86 13.40 4.62 -40.28
C ARG A 86 13.77 3.72 -39.10
N GLN A 87 14.85 2.95 -39.20
CA GLN A 87 15.31 2.11 -38.10
C GLN A 87 15.84 2.95 -36.94
N LEU A 88 16.61 4.00 -37.23
CA LEU A 88 17.11 4.92 -36.22
C LEU A 88 15.97 5.58 -35.45
N GLU A 89 14.91 6.01 -36.13
CA GLU A 89 13.69 6.52 -35.50
C GLU A 89 13.03 5.48 -34.58
N LYS A 90 12.89 4.22 -35.05
CA LYS A 90 12.35 3.13 -34.23
C LYS A 90 13.22 2.83 -33.01
N PHE A 91 14.55 2.91 -33.13
CA PHE A 91 15.44 2.70 -31.98
C PHE A 91 15.30 3.80 -30.95
N LYS A 92 15.18 5.07 -31.37
CA LYS A 92 14.92 6.19 -30.45
C LYS A 92 13.60 6.01 -29.69
N LEU A 93 12.53 5.63 -30.38
CA LEU A 93 11.24 5.35 -29.72
C LEU A 93 11.35 4.25 -28.67
N LYS A 94 12.09 3.18 -28.96
CA LYS A 94 12.34 2.10 -27.99
C LYS A 94 13.20 2.55 -26.83
N GLU A 95 14.18 3.42 -27.07
CA GLU A 95 15.01 4.00 -26.02
C GLU A 95 14.16 4.85 -25.07
N ASP A 96 13.26 5.67 -25.62
CA ASP A 96 12.29 6.45 -24.84
C ASP A 96 11.35 5.55 -24.01
N GLU A 97 10.83 4.46 -24.61
CA GLU A 97 10.01 3.46 -23.89
C GLU A 97 10.79 2.79 -22.76
N ILE A 98 12.05 2.42 -22.99
CA ILE A 98 12.93 1.83 -21.97
C ILE A 98 13.16 2.81 -20.83
N ASP A 99 13.36 4.10 -21.12
CA ASP A 99 13.55 5.11 -20.09
C ASP A 99 12.28 5.36 -19.27
N GLN A 100 11.10 5.33 -19.90
CA GLN A 100 9.82 5.35 -19.18
C GLN A 100 9.66 4.12 -18.26
N TRP A 101 10.06 2.94 -18.72
CA TRP A 101 10.06 1.72 -17.89
C TRP A 101 11.04 1.82 -16.72
N LYS A 102 12.25 2.36 -16.93
CA LYS A 102 13.21 2.59 -15.83
C LYS A 102 12.65 3.55 -14.78
N GLN A 103 12.00 4.63 -15.20
CA GLN A 103 11.35 5.59 -14.30
C GLN A 103 10.24 4.90 -13.50
N SER A 104 9.40 4.11 -14.16
CA SER A 104 8.31 3.36 -13.52
C SER A 104 8.84 2.34 -12.51
N LEU A 105 9.91 1.61 -12.86
CA LEU A 105 10.54 0.64 -11.97
C LEU A 105 11.20 1.32 -10.75
N THR A 106 11.81 2.49 -10.96
CA THR A 106 12.39 3.29 -9.88
C THR A 106 11.32 3.73 -8.89
N PHE A 107 10.16 4.21 -9.40
CA PHE A 107 9.02 4.56 -8.56
C PHE A 107 8.48 3.35 -7.79
N GLN A 108 8.34 2.20 -8.46
CA GLN A 108 7.90 0.96 -7.80
C GLN A 108 8.87 0.51 -6.69
N ALA A 109 10.18 0.62 -6.91
CA ALA A 109 11.18 0.28 -5.90
C ALA A 109 11.13 1.22 -4.69
N GLN A 110 10.93 2.53 -4.92
CA GLN A 110 10.76 3.50 -3.84
C GLN A 110 9.50 3.23 -3.00
N GLU A 111 8.39 2.93 -3.66
CA GLU A 111 7.13 2.62 -2.98
C GLU A 111 7.21 1.28 -2.22
N LEU A 112 7.95 0.30 -2.74
CA LEU A 112 8.20 -0.96 -2.04
C LEU A 112 9.03 -0.74 -0.77
N ASN A 113 10.12 0.03 -0.86
CA ASN A 113 10.94 0.37 0.32
C ASN A 113 10.12 1.14 1.37
N ARG A 114 9.23 2.03 0.94
CA ARG A 114 8.32 2.74 1.86
C ARG A 114 7.40 1.76 2.59
N ARG A 115 6.79 0.82 1.86
CA ARG A 115 5.91 -0.20 2.47
C ARG A 115 6.66 -1.15 3.39
N GLU A 116 7.90 -1.48 3.07
CA GLU A 116 8.77 -2.30 3.91
C GLU A 116 9.03 -1.60 5.25
N LEU A 117 9.38 -0.31 5.22
CA LEU A 117 9.57 0.49 6.43
C LEU A 117 8.28 0.62 7.26
N ASP A 118 7.13 0.83 6.62
CA ASP A 118 5.83 0.86 7.31
C ASP A 118 5.50 -0.50 7.97
N MET A 119 5.87 -1.62 7.34
CA MET A 119 5.71 -2.96 7.91
C MET A 119 6.65 -3.21 9.08
N GLU A 120 7.89 -2.74 9.01
CA GLU A 120 8.87 -2.83 10.10
C GLU A 120 8.38 -2.10 11.35
N VAL A 121 7.88 -0.86 11.18
CA VAL A 121 7.28 -0.08 12.28
C VAL A 121 6.08 -0.80 12.89
N ARG A 122 5.21 -1.43 12.07
CA ARG A 122 4.08 -2.22 12.58
C ARG A 122 4.52 -3.47 13.32
N MET A 123 5.58 -4.15 12.87
CA MET A 123 6.14 -5.30 13.57
C MET A 123 6.71 -4.90 14.93
N GLU A 124 7.41 -3.76 15.01
CA GLU A 124 7.90 -3.22 16.28
C GLU A 124 6.75 -2.89 17.23
N GLN A 125 5.67 -2.28 16.74
CA GLN A 125 4.47 -2.02 17.54
C GLN A 125 3.80 -3.29 18.06
N LEU A 126 3.69 -4.33 17.22
CA LEU A 126 3.15 -5.62 17.64
C LEU A 126 4.01 -6.27 18.73
N GLN A 127 5.33 -6.20 18.58
CA GLN A 127 6.26 -6.75 19.57
C GLN A 127 6.16 -6.00 20.91
N GLN A 128 6.05 -4.67 20.89
CA GLN A 128 5.81 -3.88 22.10
C GLN A 128 4.48 -4.27 22.79
N MET A 129 3.42 -4.45 22.01
CA MET A 129 2.12 -4.87 22.53
C MET A 129 2.16 -6.29 23.13
N GLU A 130 2.90 -7.21 22.51
CA GLU A 130 3.14 -8.56 23.06
C GLU A 130 3.88 -8.50 24.39
N ASP A 131 4.93 -7.67 24.50
CA ASP A 131 5.68 -7.48 25.74
C ASP A 131 4.79 -6.86 26.85
N GLU A 132 3.95 -5.88 26.50
CA GLU A 132 2.98 -5.29 27.43
C GLU A 132 1.95 -6.32 27.91
N PHE A 133 1.44 -7.15 27.00
CA PHE A 133 0.51 -8.23 27.34
C PHE A 133 1.15 -9.24 28.30
N GLN A 134 2.39 -9.66 28.04
CA GLN A 134 3.12 -10.57 28.94
C GLN A 134 3.33 -9.95 30.32
N ARG A 135 3.65 -8.65 30.41
CA ARG A 135 3.77 -7.93 31.69
C ARG A 135 2.44 -7.88 32.43
N LEU A 136 1.35 -7.59 31.73
CA LEU A 136 0.00 -7.54 32.30
C LEU A 136 -0.41 -8.92 32.84
N GLU A 137 -0.10 -9.99 32.10
CA GLU A 137 -0.39 -11.36 32.51
C GLU A 137 0.42 -11.77 33.75
N ALA A 138 1.71 -11.38 33.82
CA ALA A 138 2.53 -11.57 35.02
C ALA A 138 1.96 -10.82 36.23
N GLN A 139 1.59 -9.54 36.07
CA GLN A 139 0.96 -8.75 37.14
C GLN A 139 -0.36 -9.37 37.61
N LYS A 140 -1.17 -9.90 36.69
CA LYS A 140 -2.42 -10.58 37.04
C LYS A 140 -2.14 -11.84 37.87
N GLN A 141 -1.14 -12.63 37.52
CA GLN A 141 -0.74 -13.81 38.29
C GLN A 141 -0.27 -13.44 39.69
N GLU A 142 0.55 -12.38 39.83
CA GLU A 142 0.97 -11.86 41.14
C GLU A 142 -0.22 -11.38 41.98
N PHE A 143 -1.17 -10.69 41.36
CA PHE A 143 -2.39 -10.24 42.03
C PHE A 143 -3.25 -11.42 42.50
N GLU A 144 -3.43 -12.45 41.67
CA GLU A 144 -4.15 -13.66 42.04
C GLU A 144 -3.46 -14.40 43.19
N ALA A 145 -2.12 -14.48 43.19
CA ALA A 145 -1.34 -15.07 44.27
C ALA A 145 -1.52 -14.29 45.59
N SER A 146 -1.38 -12.95 45.54
CA SER A 146 -1.61 -12.07 46.70
C SER A 146 -3.03 -12.22 47.25
N ARG A 147 -4.03 -12.29 46.38
CA ARG A 147 -5.43 -12.52 46.78
C ARG A 147 -5.61 -13.85 47.50
N GLN A 148 -4.97 -14.92 47.03
CA GLN A 148 -5.00 -16.23 47.71
C GLN A 148 -4.32 -16.18 49.08
N GLU A 149 -3.22 -15.43 49.22
CA GLU A 149 -2.55 -15.25 50.52
C GLU A 149 -3.43 -14.47 51.50
N ILE A 150 -4.08 -13.39 51.05
CA ILE A 150 -5.04 -12.62 51.86
C ILE A 150 -6.18 -13.53 52.34
N GLU A 151 -6.73 -14.36 51.46
CA GLU A 151 -7.81 -15.29 51.83
C GLU A 151 -7.35 -16.33 52.87
N LYS A 152 -6.13 -16.87 52.74
CA LYS A 152 -5.55 -17.76 53.75
C LYS A 152 -5.37 -17.06 55.11
N LEU A 153 -4.87 -15.82 55.11
CA LEU A 153 -4.69 -15.03 56.33
C LEU A 153 -6.03 -14.71 56.98
N GLN A 154 -7.06 -14.37 56.20
CA GLN A 154 -8.41 -14.14 56.72
C GLN A 154 -8.99 -15.40 57.38
N GLN A 155 -8.83 -16.57 56.74
CA GLN A 155 -9.25 -17.84 57.34
C GLN A 155 -8.50 -18.14 58.64
N GLN A 156 -7.21 -17.82 58.71
CA GLN A 156 -6.43 -18.01 59.93
C GLN A 156 -6.91 -17.09 61.06
N ILE A 157 -7.15 -15.81 60.77
CA ILE A 157 -7.70 -14.85 61.75
C ILE A 157 -9.06 -15.33 62.27
N GLU A 158 -9.91 -15.87 61.40
CA GLU A 158 -11.22 -16.37 61.83
C GLU A 158 -11.08 -17.61 62.72
N ARG A 159 -10.15 -18.53 62.42
CA ARG A 159 -9.82 -19.65 63.31
C ARG A 159 -9.33 -19.16 64.66
N ASP A 160 -8.33 -18.28 64.67
CA ASP A 160 -7.74 -17.73 65.89
C ASP A 160 -8.82 -17.02 66.75
N ARG A 161 -9.75 -16.30 66.09
CA ARG A 161 -10.92 -15.69 66.78
C ARG A 161 -11.82 -16.73 67.41
N THR A 162 -12.16 -17.81 66.71
CA THR A 162 -13.02 -18.87 67.26
C THR A 162 -12.35 -19.60 68.42
N GLU A 163 -11.04 -19.86 68.33
CA GLU A 163 -10.26 -20.46 69.40
C GLU A 163 -10.21 -19.56 70.64
N LEU A 164 -9.94 -18.25 70.46
CA LEU A 164 -9.97 -17.28 71.53
C LEU A 164 -11.35 -17.18 72.19
N ALA A 165 -12.43 -17.15 71.39
CA ALA A 165 -13.79 -17.13 71.92
C ALA A 165 -14.09 -18.39 72.77
N GLY A 166 -13.64 -19.56 72.32
CA GLY A 166 -13.73 -20.81 73.09
C GLY A 166 -12.95 -20.75 74.40
N ALA A 167 -11.72 -20.23 74.38
CA ALA A 167 -10.90 -20.06 75.58
C ALA A 167 -11.52 -19.07 76.58
N TRP A 168 -12.12 -17.97 76.10
CA TRP A 168 -12.86 -17.02 76.94
C TRP A 168 -14.08 -17.64 77.61
N GLU A 169 -14.85 -18.45 76.89
CA GLU A 169 -16.02 -19.12 77.48
C GLU A 169 -15.58 -20.17 78.51
N HIS A 170 -14.48 -20.89 78.26
CA HIS A 170 -13.89 -21.80 79.26
C HIS A 170 -13.47 -21.05 80.53
N LEU A 171 -12.76 -19.93 80.39
CA LEU A 171 -12.35 -19.09 81.53
C LEU A 171 -13.55 -18.59 82.34
N ARG A 172 -14.61 -18.14 81.64
CA ARG A 172 -15.85 -17.67 82.28
C ARG A 172 -16.58 -18.81 82.99
N GLY A 173 -16.55 -20.01 82.42
CA GLY A 173 -17.07 -21.22 83.07
C GLY A 173 -16.33 -21.56 84.35
N GLU A 174 -15.00 -21.50 84.35
CA GLU A 174 -14.17 -21.68 85.55
C GLU A 174 -14.39 -20.57 86.59
N GLN A 175 -14.59 -19.32 86.17
CA GLN A 175 -14.97 -18.23 87.08
C GLN A 175 -16.31 -18.51 87.78
N ARG A 176 -17.36 -18.93 87.04
CA ARG A 176 -18.65 -19.30 87.65
C ARG A 176 -18.51 -20.47 88.62
N ARG A 177 -17.71 -21.49 88.28
CA ARG A 177 -17.44 -22.61 89.19
C ARG A 177 -16.76 -22.14 90.48
N LEU A 178 -15.78 -21.23 90.37
CA LEU A 178 -15.14 -20.63 91.54
C LEU A 178 -16.11 -19.80 92.39
N GLU A 179 -17.02 -19.05 91.75
CA GLU A 179 -18.08 -18.31 92.43
C GLU A 179 -19.07 -19.26 93.13
N GLU A 180 -19.44 -20.38 92.50
CA GLU A 180 -20.26 -21.44 93.10
C GLU A 180 -19.55 -22.09 94.29
N PHE A 181 -18.25 -22.41 94.17
CA PHE A 181 -17.44 -22.91 95.30
C PHE A 181 -17.30 -21.88 96.43
N GLN A 182 -17.21 -20.58 96.11
CA GLN A 182 -17.23 -19.52 97.12
C GLN A 182 -18.59 -19.41 97.79
N ALA A 183 -19.69 -19.51 97.03
CA ALA A 183 -21.04 -19.52 97.57
C ALA A 183 -21.27 -20.74 98.49
N ASP A 184 -20.78 -21.92 98.10
CA ASP A 184 -20.80 -23.13 98.94
C ASP A 184 -19.91 -22.99 100.18
N ALA A 185 -18.75 -22.32 100.06
CA ALA A 185 -17.90 -22.00 101.21
C ALA A 185 -18.55 -20.99 102.18
N THR A 186 -19.42 -20.09 101.71
CA THR A 186 -20.18 -19.19 102.59
C THR A 186 -21.31 -19.86 103.38
N GLN A 187 -21.67 -21.11 103.06
CA GLN A 187 -22.56 -21.93 103.90
C GLN A 187 -21.85 -22.55 105.11
N SER A 188 -20.52 -22.58 105.15
CA SER A 188 -19.76 -22.88 106.37
C SER A 188 -19.36 -21.59 107.06
N LYS A 189 -20.25 -21.13 107.93
CA LYS A 189 -20.08 -19.93 108.75
C LYS A 189 -18.99 -20.14 109.80
N VAL A 190 -17.73 -19.88 109.45
CA VAL A 190 -16.66 -19.57 110.41
C VAL A 190 -15.75 -18.49 109.84
N LEU A 191 -16.23 -17.26 109.83
CA LEU A 191 -15.35 -16.09 109.95
C LEU A 191 -15.91 -15.25 111.09
N ASP A 192 -15.16 -15.30 112.19
CA ASP A 192 -15.42 -14.66 113.46
C ASP A 192 -15.52 -13.13 113.30
N GLU A 193 -16.42 -12.48 114.03
CA GLU A 193 -16.65 -11.03 114.00
C GLU A 193 -15.37 -10.26 114.43
N GLU A 194 -14.46 -10.93 115.14
CA GLU A 194 -13.10 -10.41 115.43
C GLU A 194 -12.20 -10.38 114.19
N GLN A 195 -12.33 -11.33 113.26
CA GLN A 195 -11.55 -11.31 112.02
C GLN A 195 -12.06 -10.25 111.04
N SER A 196 -13.35 -9.89 111.07
CA SER A 196 -13.88 -8.76 110.28
C SER A 196 -13.38 -7.40 110.79
N ARG A 197 -13.16 -7.26 112.11
CA ARG A 197 -12.51 -6.10 112.73
C ARG A 197 -11.03 -6.01 112.40
N VAL A 198 -10.30 -7.12 112.48
CA VAL A 198 -8.89 -7.17 112.05
C VAL A 198 -8.77 -6.95 110.55
N LEU A 199 -9.68 -7.47 109.72
CA LEU A 199 -9.76 -7.17 108.29
C LEU A 199 -10.09 -5.70 108.04
N SER A 200 -10.97 -5.08 108.82
CA SER A 200 -11.29 -3.66 108.68
C SER A 200 -10.12 -2.77 109.12
N GLU A 201 -9.38 -3.15 110.16
CA GLU A 201 -8.18 -2.45 110.63
C GLU A 201 -6.98 -2.67 109.69
N LEU A 202 -6.91 -3.83 109.03
CA LEU A 202 -5.98 -4.09 107.93
C LEU A 202 -6.41 -3.40 106.63
N LEU A 203 -7.71 -3.23 106.38
CA LEU A 203 -8.28 -2.47 105.26
C LEU A 203 -8.05 -0.97 105.48
N ASP A 204 -8.05 -0.49 106.72
CA ASP A 204 -7.72 0.89 107.08
C ASP A 204 -6.19 1.13 107.07
N ARG A 205 -5.40 0.09 107.37
CA ARG A 205 -3.94 0.06 107.13
C ARG A 205 -3.55 -0.10 105.66
N LEU A 206 -4.43 -0.67 104.83
CA LEU A 206 -4.26 -0.76 103.38
C LEU A 206 -4.88 0.44 102.65
N SER A 207 -5.88 1.12 103.23
CA SER A 207 -6.42 2.39 102.74
C SER A 207 -5.46 3.53 103.04
N SER A 208 -4.71 3.48 104.15
CA SER A 208 -3.53 4.35 104.38
C SER A 208 -2.32 3.97 103.51
N ARG A 209 -2.39 2.84 102.79
CA ARG A 209 -1.64 2.58 101.57
C ARG A 209 -2.54 2.79 100.35
N VAL A 210 -3.20 3.94 100.22
CA VAL A 210 -3.68 4.39 98.90
C VAL A 210 -2.47 4.24 97.98
N ALA A 211 -2.59 3.34 97.00
CA ALA A 211 -1.53 3.07 96.05
C ALA A 211 -1.06 4.41 95.45
N PRO A 212 0.24 4.55 95.18
CA PRO A 212 0.82 5.83 94.80
C PRO A 212 0.01 6.42 93.65
N THR A 213 -0.37 7.69 93.72
CA THR A 213 -0.86 8.42 92.54
C THR A 213 0.13 8.33 91.37
N GLU A 214 1.38 7.94 91.63
CA GLU A 214 2.37 7.43 90.67
C GLU A 214 1.85 6.28 89.78
N THR A 215 1.20 5.22 90.27
CA THR A 215 0.78 4.10 89.41
C THR A 215 -0.35 4.52 88.47
N VAL A 216 -1.33 5.29 88.94
CA VAL A 216 -2.39 5.85 88.09
C VAL A 216 -1.82 6.83 87.07
N ARG A 217 -0.81 7.63 87.45
CA ARG A 217 -0.08 8.54 86.55
C ARG A 217 0.72 7.75 85.50
N GLU A 218 1.36 6.65 85.86
CA GLU A 218 2.08 5.76 84.93
C GLU A 218 1.11 5.11 83.93
N HIS A 219 -0.06 4.64 84.39
CA HIS A 219 -1.09 4.08 83.49
C HIS A 219 -1.68 5.15 82.56
N LEU A 220 -1.88 6.38 83.04
CA LEU A 220 -2.30 7.51 82.21
C LEU A 220 -1.23 7.89 81.19
N ASN A 221 0.05 7.95 81.58
CA ASN A 221 1.16 8.21 80.67
C ASN A 221 1.28 7.12 79.60
N PHE A 222 1.13 5.85 80.00
CA PHE A 222 1.10 4.74 79.06
C PHE A 222 -0.10 4.82 78.08
N ALA A 223 -1.28 5.23 78.58
CA ALA A 223 -2.43 5.47 77.72
C ALA A 223 -2.20 6.63 76.75
N PHE A 224 -1.56 7.72 77.19
CA PHE A 224 -1.19 8.83 76.32
C PHE A 224 -0.16 8.42 75.26
N GLU A 225 0.88 7.66 75.62
CA GLU A 225 1.84 7.12 74.66
C GLU A 225 1.17 6.16 73.66
N LEU A 226 0.22 5.35 74.10
CA LEU A 226 -0.53 4.47 73.21
C LEU A 226 -1.40 5.27 72.24
N VAL A 227 -2.05 6.34 72.71
CA VAL A 227 -2.83 7.25 71.87
C VAL A 227 -1.95 8.00 70.88
N GLU A 228 -0.78 8.51 71.30
CA GLU A 228 0.19 9.15 70.39
C GLU A 228 0.70 8.17 69.32
N LYS A 229 1.01 6.92 69.70
CA LYS A 229 1.40 5.89 68.73
C LYS A 229 0.28 5.60 67.74
N GLN A 230 -0.96 5.44 68.22
CA GLN A 230 -2.12 5.23 67.34
C GLN A 230 -2.38 6.43 66.42
N GLN A 231 -2.18 7.66 66.92
CA GLN A 231 -2.32 8.88 66.15
C GLN A 231 -1.22 9.01 65.08
N ALA A 232 0.01 8.58 65.37
CA ALA A 232 1.09 8.51 64.40
C ALA A 232 0.77 7.52 63.28
N THR A 233 0.30 6.31 63.62
CA THR A 233 -0.12 5.31 62.62
C THR A 233 -1.28 5.81 61.76
N LEU A 234 -2.28 6.46 62.36
CA LEU A 234 -3.40 7.07 61.62
C LEU A 234 -2.95 8.17 60.67
N ASN A 235 -2.00 9.02 61.09
CA ASN A 235 -1.44 10.07 60.24
C ASN A 235 -0.71 9.49 59.02
N GLU A 236 0.06 8.41 59.20
CA GLU A 236 0.73 7.73 58.10
C GLU A 236 -0.27 7.13 57.10
N HIS A 237 -1.32 6.46 57.59
CA HIS A 237 -2.39 5.95 56.72
C HIS A 237 -3.14 7.07 55.99
N TRP A 238 -3.37 8.22 56.65
CA TRP A 238 -3.98 9.39 56.01
C TRP A 238 -3.10 9.93 54.88
N GLN A 239 -1.79 10.04 55.13
CA GLN A 239 -0.85 10.52 54.12
C GLN A 239 -0.76 9.57 52.92
N ASN A 240 -0.75 8.26 53.17
CA ASN A 240 -0.80 7.24 52.12
C ASN A 240 -2.12 7.31 51.32
N LEU A 241 -3.24 7.54 51.98
CA LEU A 241 -4.55 7.66 51.32
C LEU A 241 -4.62 8.93 50.44
N GLU A 242 -4.08 10.06 50.90
CA GLU A 242 -4.01 11.29 50.11
C GLU A 242 -3.08 11.13 48.90
N GLN A 243 -1.98 10.39 49.06
CA GLN A 243 -1.07 10.04 47.97
C GLN A 243 -1.74 9.12 46.94
N GLN A 244 -2.47 8.10 47.40
CA GLN A 244 -3.23 7.22 46.50
C GLN A 244 -4.33 7.98 45.75
N LYS A 245 -5.00 8.92 46.41
CA LYS A 245 -6.02 9.76 45.80
C LYS A 245 -5.44 10.68 44.72
N THR A 246 -4.26 11.25 44.95
CA THR A 246 -3.57 12.08 43.93
C THR A 246 -3.14 11.24 42.72
N VAL A 247 -2.58 10.06 42.94
CA VAL A 247 -2.24 9.12 41.85
C VAL A 247 -3.48 8.68 41.07
N ALA A 248 -4.57 8.32 41.76
CA ALA A 248 -5.82 7.95 41.10
C ALA A 248 -6.40 9.11 40.28
N THR A 249 -6.28 10.35 40.75
CA THR A 249 -6.73 11.54 40.02
C THR A 249 -5.90 11.78 38.76
N GLN A 250 -4.57 11.58 38.83
CA GLN A 250 -3.69 11.66 37.67
C GLN A 250 -4.01 10.57 36.63
N GLN A 251 -4.17 9.33 37.08
CA GLN A 251 -4.57 8.22 36.20
C GLN A 251 -5.93 8.46 35.54
N GLN A 252 -6.89 9.03 36.28
CA GLN A 252 -8.18 9.41 35.69
C GLN A 252 -8.02 10.46 34.58
N GLN A 253 -7.19 11.48 34.80
CA GLN A 253 -6.91 12.49 33.77
C GLN A 253 -6.21 11.90 32.54
N GLU A 254 -5.29 10.96 32.73
CA GLU A 254 -4.64 10.24 31.63
C GLU A 254 -5.66 9.42 30.84
N VAL A 255 -6.52 8.66 31.52
CA VAL A 255 -7.61 7.89 30.90
C VAL A 255 -8.55 8.80 30.11
N ASP A 256 -8.95 9.94 30.67
CA ASP A 256 -9.81 10.90 29.99
C ASP A 256 -9.13 11.48 28.73
N SER A 257 -7.82 11.75 28.79
CA SER A 257 -7.05 12.24 27.65
C SER A 257 -6.90 11.19 26.53
N LEU A 258 -6.72 9.92 26.90
CA LEU A 258 -6.65 8.80 25.98
C LEU A 258 -8.02 8.53 25.35
N ALA A 259 -9.10 8.61 26.12
CA ALA A 259 -10.46 8.50 25.62
C ALA A 259 -10.78 9.58 24.59
N GLN A 260 -10.36 10.83 24.84
CA GLN A 260 -10.51 11.91 23.88
C GLN A 260 -9.72 11.64 22.60
N THR A 261 -8.45 11.21 22.72
CA THR A 261 -7.60 10.88 21.57
C THR A 261 -8.18 9.74 20.74
N LEU A 262 -8.75 8.71 21.38
CA LEU A 262 -9.44 7.62 20.70
C LEU A 262 -10.68 8.11 19.96
N SER A 263 -11.48 8.99 20.59
CA SER A 263 -12.65 9.58 19.94
C SER A 263 -12.25 10.42 18.72
N ASP A 264 -11.20 11.24 18.82
CA ASP A 264 -10.71 12.06 17.70
C ASP A 264 -10.21 11.18 16.54
N ARG A 265 -9.48 10.10 16.86
CA ARG A 265 -9.04 9.12 15.84
C ARG A 265 -10.21 8.41 15.19
N GLN A 266 -11.22 8.03 15.96
CA GLN A 266 -12.42 7.37 15.42
C GLN A 266 -13.18 8.30 14.46
N ASN A 267 -13.31 9.59 14.80
CA ASN A 267 -13.88 10.60 13.92
C ASN A 267 -13.05 10.75 12.63
N GLY A 268 -11.71 10.83 12.74
CA GLY A 268 -10.84 10.91 11.57
C GLY A 268 -10.92 9.69 10.65
N VAL A 269 -11.10 8.48 11.20
CA VAL A 269 -11.33 7.26 10.41
C VAL A 269 -12.67 7.34 9.68
N GLN A 270 -13.72 7.82 10.34
CA GLN A 270 -15.04 7.98 9.71
C GLN A 270 -15.00 8.99 8.56
N GLU A 271 -14.37 10.15 8.75
CA GLU A 271 -14.20 11.16 7.71
C GLU A 271 -13.41 10.63 6.51
N ALA A 272 -12.33 9.88 6.76
CA ALA A 272 -11.55 9.26 5.71
C ALA A 272 -12.37 8.21 4.94
N GLN A 273 -13.18 7.42 5.64
CA GLN A 273 -14.07 6.42 5.03
C GLN A 273 -15.12 7.09 4.13
N ASP A 274 -15.73 8.17 4.60
CA ASP A 274 -16.71 8.94 3.83
C ASP A 274 -16.06 9.57 2.58
N SER A 275 -14.85 10.13 2.71
CA SER A 275 -14.08 10.66 1.59
C SER A 275 -13.74 9.59 0.54
N ILE A 276 -13.35 8.37 0.97
CA ILE A 276 -13.06 7.26 0.05
C ILE A 276 -14.34 6.83 -0.67
N GLN A 277 -15.47 6.76 0.02
CA GLN A 277 -16.76 6.44 -0.61
C GLN A 277 -17.14 7.48 -1.66
N GLN A 278 -16.96 8.76 -1.36
CA GLN A 278 -17.21 9.85 -2.31
C GLN A 278 -16.30 9.73 -3.54
N GLN A 279 -14.99 9.59 -3.36
CA GLN A 279 -14.05 9.43 -4.48
C GLN A 279 -14.33 8.17 -5.31
N THR A 280 -14.75 7.07 -4.66
CA THR A 280 -15.15 5.85 -5.36
C THR A 280 -16.39 6.07 -6.21
N ALA A 281 -17.38 6.82 -5.71
CA ALA A 281 -18.57 7.18 -6.47
C ALA A 281 -18.22 8.07 -7.68
N GLU A 282 -17.36 9.08 -7.48
CA GLU A 282 -16.88 9.95 -8.56
C GLU A 282 -16.11 9.17 -9.63
N LEU A 283 -15.23 8.24 -9.22
CA LEU A 283 -14.53 7.35 -10.16
C LEU A 283 -15.48 6.46 -10.95
N LYS A 284 -16.52 5.91 -10.32
CA LYS A 284 -17.56 5.14 -11.02
C LYS A 284 -18.27 5.98 -12.06
N VAL A 285 -18.67 7.21 -11.72
CA VAL A 285 -19.29 8.15 -12.68
C VAL A 285 -18.34 8.46 -13.84
N ASN A 286 -17.09 8.81 -13.56
CA ASN A 286 -16.09 9.12 -14.58
C ASN A 286 -15.81 7.91 -15.50
N SER A 287 -15.79 6.70 -14.94
CA SER A 287 -15.63 5.47 -15.72
C SER A 287 -16.80 5.25 -16.68
N ALA A 288 -18.04 5.48 -16.23
CA ALA A 288 -19.24 5.38 -17.07
C ALA A 288 -19.28 6.46 -18.16
N ILE A 289 -18.80 7.66 -17.85
CA ILE A 289 -18.64 8.72 -18.86
C ILE A 289 -17.61 8.29 -19.90
N LEU A 290 -16.46 7.77 -19.48
CA LEU A 290 -15.42 7.31 -20.41
C LEU A 290 -15.93 6.19 -21.33
N THR A 291 -16.65 5.20 -20.79
CA THR A 291 -17.21 4.12 -21.62
C THR A 291 -18.21 4.66 -22.63
N SER A 292 -19.11 5.57 -22.23
CA SER A 292 -20.06 6.21 -23.17
C SER A 292 -19.34 6.99 -24.29
N LYS A 293 -18.24 7.68 -23.97
CA LYS A 293 -17.43 8.40 -24.95
C LYS A 293 -16.71 7.45 -25.90
N GLN A 294 -16.23 6.31 -25.41
CA GLN A 294 -15.62 5.27 -26.23
C GLN A 294 -16.65 4.64 -27.19
N GLU A 295 -17.85 4.31 -26.72
CA GLU A 295 -18.94 3.80 -27.55
C GLU A 295 -19.32 4.80 -28.65
N TYR A 296 -19.47 6.08 -28.30
CA TYR A 296 -19.75 7.13 -29.27
C TYR A 296 -18.65 7.26 -30.34
N ALA A 297 -17.38 7.19 -29.93
CA ALA A 297 -16.25 7.22 -30.85
C ALA A 297 -16.23 6.00 -31.80
N GLN A 298 -16.62 4.82 -31.31
CA GLN A 298 -16.76 3.62 -32.14
C GLN A 298 -17.88 3.78 -33.19
N ILE A 299 -19.03 4.32 -32.79
CA ILE A 299 -20.14 4.61 -33.72
C ILE A 299 -19.69 5.59 -34.81
N LEU A 300 -19.04 6.70 -34.43
CA LEU A 300 -18.52 7.67 -35.40
C LEU A 300 -17.51 7.05 -36.36
N LYS A 301 -16.61 6.18 -35.87
CA LYS A 301 -15.66 5.47 -36.72
C LYS A 301 -16.37 4.55 -37.73
N ALA A 302 -17.41 3.84 -37.29
CA ALA A 302 -18.21 2.99 -38.17
C ALA A 302 -18.94 3.82 -39.25
N GLN A 303 -19.50 4.97 -38.87
CA GLN A 303 -20.12 5.89 -39.82
C GLN A 303 -19.12 6.41 -40.85
N LEU A 304 -17.93 6.81 -40.42
CA LEU A 304 -16.89 7.32 -41.31
C LEU A 304 -16.42 6.25 -42.30
N GLN A 305 -16.26 5.01 -41.83
CA GLN A 305 -15.93 3.88 -42.70
C GLN A 305 -17.05 3.56 -43.71
N SER A 306 -18.32 3.65 -43.30
CA SER A 306 -19.44 3.49 -44.24
C SER A 306 -19.47 4.59 -45.30
N GLN A 307 -19.17 5.85 -44.93
CA GLN A 307 -19.08 6.94 -45.88
C GLN A 307 -17.93 6.73 -46.86
N GLU A 308 -16.75 6.31 -46.38
CA GLU A 308 -15.61 6.02 -47.22
C GLU A 308 -15.89 4.87 -48.21
N ASN A 309 -16.59 3.82 -47.75
CA ASN A 309 -17.05 2.74 -48.63
C ASN A 309 -18.04 3.25 -49.69
N LEU A 310 -18.97 4.13 -49.33
CA LEU A 310 -19.89 4.74 -50.30
C LEU A 310 -19.15 5.59 -51.32
N TYR A 311 -18.16 6.40 -50.90
CA TYR A 311 -17.31 7.17 -51.81
C TYR A 311 -16.54 6.26 -52.77
N GLN A 312 -15.99 5.14 -52.29
CA GLN A 312 -15.31 4.17 -53.15
C GLN A 312 -16.27 3.49 -54.13
N GLN A 313 -17.49 3.14 -53.69
CA GLN A 313 -18.51 2.57 -54.58
C GLN A 313 -18.92 3.57 -55.68
N ILE A 314 -19.17 4.83 -55.34
CA ILE A 314 -19.48 5.89 -56.31
C ILE A 314 -18.33 6.09 -57.30
N GLN A 315 -17.09 6.15 -56.82
CA GLN A 315 -15.92 6.26 -57.69
C GLN A 315 -15.75 5.04 -58.62
N SER A 316 -16.02 3.83 -58.12
CA SER A 316 -15.98 2.61 -58.93
C SER A 316 -17.07 2.58 -59.99
N LEU A 317 -18.27 3.07 -59.67
CA LEU A 317 -19.37 3.19 -60.62
C LEU A 317 -19.04 4.23 -61.70
N ALA A 318 -18.52 5.40 -61.31
CA ALA A 318 -18.07 6.44 -62.23
C ALA A 318 -16.89 6.00 -63.13
N ALA A 319 -16.01 5.13 -62.63
CA ALA A 319 -14.93 4.52 -63.42
C ALA A 319 -15.42 3.38 -64.33
N SER A 320 -16.51 2.70 -63.96
CA SER A 320 -17.12 1.63 -64.78
C SER A 320 -18.07 2.17 -65.86
N SER A 321 -18.62 3.37 -65.67
CA SER A 321 -19.50 4.03 -66.64
C SER A 321 -18.76 4.78 -67.74
N SER A 322 -17.42 4.83 -67.72
CA SER A 322 -16.63 5.54 -68.72
C SER A 322 -16.64 4.89 -70.12
N ASP A 323 -17.29 3.74 -70.31
CA ASP A 323 -17.43 3.07 -71.62
C ASP A 323 -18.85 3.19 -72.23
N MET A 324 -19.77 3.94 -71.61
CA MET A 324 -21.11 4.19 -72.19
C MET A 324 -21.55 5.64 -71.95
N ILE A 325 -21.40 6.45 -73.01
CA ILE A 325 -22.04 7.76 -73.27
C ILE A 325 -22.03 8.75 -72.08
N LEU A 326 -21.20 9.78 -72.19
CA LEU A 326 -21.18 10.97 -71.34
C LEU A 326 -22.58 11.62 -71.26
N CYS A 327 -23.37 11.24 -70.26
CA CYS A 327 -24.32 12.16 -69.63
C CYS A 327 -23.51 12.93 -68.59
N GLU A 328 -23.18 14.19 -68.86
CA GLU A 328 -22.73 15.11 -67.82
C GLU A 328 -23.85 15.24 -66.78
N VAL A 329 -23.75 14.47 -65.70
CA VAL A 329 -24.61 14.61 -64.54
C VAL A 329 -23.96 15.66 -63.64
N ASP A 330 -24.57 16.85 -63.59
CA ASP A 330 -24.10 17.96 -62.78
C ASP A 330 -24.37 17.69 -61.29
N VAL A 331 -23.38 17.10 -60.62
CA VAL A 331 -23.44 16.67 -59.22
C VAL A 331 -23.74 17.84 -58.26
N LYS A 332 -23.34 19.07 -58.61
CA LYS A 332 -23.62 20.25 -57.78
C LYS A 332 -25.08 20.68 -57.81
N ALA A 333 -25.80 20.42 -58.90
CA ALA A 333 -27.23 20.71 -58.99
C ALA A 333 -28.05 19.71 -58.17
N LEU A 334 -27.59 18.45 -58.06
CA LEU A 334 -28.24 17.40 -57.27
C LEU A 334 -28.03 17.58 -55.76
N GLU A 335 -26.84 18.03 -55.30
CA GLU A 335 -26.59 18.27 -53.86
C GLU A 335 -27.42 19.42 -53.26
N ASN A 336 -27.89 20.37 -54.08
CA ASN A 336 -28.65 21.53 -53.60
C ASN A 336 -30.17 21.39 -53.73
N MET A 337 -30.68 20.21 -54.12
CA MET A 337 -32.10 19.96 -54.35
C MET A 337 -32.79 19.44 -53.07
N PRO A 338 -34.07 19.80 -52.80
CA PRO A 338 -34.83 19.24 -51.68
C PRO A 338 -34.95 17.72 -51.80
N LEU A 339 -34.92 17.03 -50.65
CA LEU A 339 -34.84 15.57 -50.59
C LEU A 339 -36.03 14.90 -51.29
N GLU A 340 -37.22 15.51 -51.20
CA GLU A 340 -38.45 15.02 -51.83
C GLU A 340 -38.39 15.04 -53.36
N GLU A 341 -37.77 16.07 -53.95
CA GLU A 341 -37.63 16.19 -55.40
C GLU A 341 -36.60 15.18 -55.92
N LEU A 342 -35.51 14.98 -55.18
CA LEU A 342 -34.46 14.01 -55.51
C LEU A 342 -35.01 12.58 -55.46
N GLN A 343 -35.84 12.28 -54.46
CA GLN A 343 -36.49 10.98 -54.32
C GLN A 343 -37.46 10.68 -55.47
N ARG A 344 -38.21 11.69 -55.93
CA ARG A 344 -39.11 11.57 -57.08
C ARG A 344 -38.34 11.38 -58.40
N LEU A 345 -37.26 12.12 -58.59
CA LEU A 345 -36.42 12.02 -59.79
C LEU A 345 -35.75 10.64 -59.92
N VAL A 346 -35.28 10.09 -58.79
CA VAL A 346 -34.75 8.72 -58.73
C VAL A 346 -35.84 7.71 -59.08
N GLN A 347 -37.05 7.89 -58.56
CA GLN A 347 -38.17 6.98 -58.84
C GLN A 347 -38.58 7.00 -60.32
N ASP A 348 -38.67 8.19 -60.93
CA ASP A 348 -38.98 8.34 -62.36
C ASP A 348 -37.87 7.76 -63.27
N LEU A 349 -36.59 7.89 -62.88
CA LEU A 349 -35.47 7.29 -63.63
C LEU A 349 -35.45 5.77 -63.48
N GLN A 350 -35.83 5.26 -62.32
CA GLN A 350 -35.91 3.83 -62.05
C GLN A 350 -37.06 3.19 -62.85
N GLU A 351 -38.21 3.86 -62.93
CA GLU A 351 -39.34 3.43 -63.76
C GLU A 351 -38.99 3.46 -65.26
N LYS A 352 -38.26 4.50 -65.71
CA LYS A 352 -37.74 4.55 -67.08
C LYS A 352 -36.71 3.47 -67.38
N PHE A 353 -35.81 3.17 -66.45
CA PHE A 353 -34.85 2.09 -66.59
C PHE A 353 -35.54 0.72 -66.68
N ASP A 354 -36.56 0.48 -65.85
CA ASP A 354 -37.34 -0.75 -65.91
C ASP A 354 -38.07 -0.89 -67.25
N ILE A 355 -38.62 0.20 -67.79
CA ILE A 355 -39.22 0.24 -69.13
C ILE A 355 -38.16 -0.06 -70.20
N ASP A 356 -37.03 0.65 -70.21
CA ASP A 356 -35.97 0.48 -71.22
C ASP A 356 -35.33 -0.91 -71.15
N SER A 357 -35.17 -1.49 -69.95
CA SER A 357 -34.68 -2.86 -69.76
C SER A 357 -35.67 -3.91 -70.27
N SER A 358 -36.98 -3.63 -70.24
CA SER A 358 -38.02 -4.52 -70.79
C SER A 358 -38.03 -4.57 -72.33
N PHE A 359 -37.43 -3.59 -73.01
CA PHE A 359 -37.29 -3.56 -74.48
C PHE A 359 -36.06 -4.31 -75.00
N VAL A 360 -35.20 -4.85 -74.12
CA VAL A 360 -33.93 -5.53 -74.47
C VAL A 360 -34.05 -7.07 -74.44
N HIS A 361 -35.28 -7.62 -74.44
CA HIS A 361 -35.53 -9.07 -74.57
C HIS A 361 -36.09 -9.49 -75.93
#